data_AF-A0A968K7D0-F1
#
_entry.id   AF-A0A968K7D0-F1
#
_cell.length_a   1.000
_cell.length_b   1.000
_cell.length_c   1.000
_cell.angle_alpha   90.00
_cell.angle_beta   90.00
_cell.angle_gamma   90.00
#
_symmetry.space_group_name_H-M   'P 1'
#
loop_
_entity.id
_entity.type
_entity.pdbx_description
1 polymer ?
#
loop_
_entity_poly.entity_id
_entity_poly.type
_entity_poly.pdbx_seq_one_letter_code
_entity_poly.pdbx_strand_id
1 'polypeptide(L)'
;PSIFARLGCIQFDTINVVGRNADLVLQSRVENYQPEILEKLLYQDRVLIDGWDKVASIYATDDWPFFERHRNRMREQLHRRSPNASEVTTKVLKKIEANGHSSSLDFKDSTKTDWAWGPTSITRAALEILYAEGKLGIHHRVNTRRHFDLIERLIPSDLLQAPDPNPTDEQYQEWHVLRRIGGLGIASNKSGEHWLGIYGARKVSERKSVIQRLVEKNLVAQLVIDGIQPQTFYIRTEDVPKLSDLPQPPKPTNAAFLAPLDNLLWNR
;
A
#
# COMPACT_ATOMS: atom_id res chain seq x y z
N PRO A 1 -16.04 7.61 8.65
CA PRO A 1 -14.62 7.20 8.45
C PRO A 1 -14.15 7.55 7.04
N SER A 2 -12.90 7.99 6.86
CA SER A 2 -12.35 8.25 5.52
C SER A 2 -12.31 6.96 4.69
N ILE A 3 -12.26 7.10 3.37
CA ILE A 3 -12.21 5.94 2.47
C ILE A 3 -10.97 5.07 2.72
N PHE A 4 -9.83 5.68 3.05
CA PHE A 4 -8.58 4.99 3.38
C PHE A 4 -8.62 4.33 4.75
N ALA A 5 -9.31 4.90 5.74
CA ALA A 5 -9.54 4.22 7.02
C ALA A 5 -10.37 2.93 6.86
N ARG A 6 -11.26 2.89 5.86
CA ARG A 6 -12.05 1.68 5.54
C ARG A 6 -11.26 0.67 4.71
N LEU A 7 -10.59 1.13 3.65
CA LEU A 7 -9.92 0.24 2.69
C LEU A 7 -8.51 -0.19 3.13
N GLY A 8 -7.90 0.52 4.07
CA GLY A 8 -6.48 0.41 4.42
C GLY A 8 -5.60 1.00 3.33
N CYS A 9 -5.67 0.48 2.11
CA CYS A 9 -4.92 1.03 0.99
C CYS A 9 -5.66 0.88 -0.34
N ILE A 10 -5.23 1.66 -1.32
CA ILE A 10 -5.64 1.54 -2.72
C ILE A 10 -4.38 1.31 -3.56
N GLN A 11 -4.40 0.33 -4.46
CA GLN A 11 -3.26 0.07 -5.35
C GLN A 11 -3.02 1.27 -6.27
N PHE A 12 -1.78 1.77 -6.28
CA PHE A 12 -1.39 2.93 -7.06
C PHE A 12 -0.75 2.52 -8.38
N ASP A 13 -1.60 2.43 -9.40
CA ASP A 13 -1.17 2.28 -10.79
C ASP A 13 -1.32 3.63 -11.52
N THR A 14 -0.23 4.09 -12.13
CA THR A 14 -0.17 5.35 -12.87
C THR A 14 -0.53 5.21 -14.35
N ILE A 15 -0.76 3.98 -14.85
CA ILE A 15 -1.25 3.78 -16.22
C ILE A 15 -2.61 4.47 -16.35
N ASN A 16 -2.75 5.30 -17.39
CA ASN A 16 -3.94 6.10 -17.62
C ASN A 16 -4.45 5.87 -19.06
N VAL A 17 -5.21 4.79 -19.23
CA VAL A 17 -5.91 4.51 -20.51
C VAL A 17 -7.30 5.12 -20.50
N VAL A 18 -8.05 4.92 -19.41
CA VAL A 18 -9.42 5.45 -19.19
C VAL A 18 -9.56 6.12 -17.82
N GLY A 19 -8.45 6.42 -17.16
CA GLY A 19 -8.37 6.82 -15.75
C GLY A 19 -7.28 6.02 -15.02
N ARG A 20 -6.59 6.66 -14.06
CA ARG A 20 -5.65 5.95 -13.18
C ARG A 20 -6.45 5.08 -12.21
N ASN A 21 -5.92 3.92 -11.82
CA ASN A 21 -6.65 2.97 -10.99
C ASN A 21 -7.19 3.61 -9.68
N ALA A 22 -6.36 4.39 -9.00
CA ALA A 22 -6.75 5.03 -7.75
C ALA A 22 -7.93 6.02 -7.93
N ASP A 23 -7.95 6.76 -9.05
CA ASP A 23 -9.06 7.68 -9.35
C ASP A 23 -10.36 6.92 -9.57
N LEU A 24 -10.32 5.78 -10.28
CA LEU A 24 -11.50 4.95 -10.54
C LEU A 24 -12.04 4.29 -9.26
N VAL A 25 -11.14 3.86 -8.35
CA VAL A 25 -11.55 3.32 -7.03
C VAL A 25 -12.25 4.39 -6.19
N LEU A 26 -11.75 5.63 -6.23
CA LEU A 26 -12.32 6.75 -5.48
C LEU A 26 -13.62 7.26 -6.11
N GLN A 27 -13.68 7.39 -7.43
CA GLN A 27 -14.89 7.79 -8.17
C GLN A 27 -16.08 6.88 -7.86
N SER A 28 -15.86 5.57 -7.70
CA SER A 28 -16.93 4.62 -7.39
C SER A 28 -17.42 4.66 -5.93
N ARG A 29 -16.77 5.43 -5.05
CA ARG A 29 -17.02 5.42 -3.58
C ARG A 29 -17.14 6.80 -2.93
N VAL A 30 -16.70 7.85 -3.61
CA VAL A 30 -16.66 9.22 -3.09
C VAL A 30 -17.49 10.10 -4.02
N GLU A 31 -18.56 10.66 -3.47
CA GLU A 31 -19.44 11.57 -4.19
C GLU A 31 -18.67 12.81 -4.66
N ASN A 32 -18.93 13.25 -5.90
CA ASN A 32 -18.27 14.40 -6.53
C ASN A 32 -16.73 14.33 -6.57
N TYR A 33 -16.15 13.12 -6.58
CA TYR A 33 -14.71 12.94 -6.69
C TYR A 33 -14.12 13.56 -7.97
N GLN A 34 -13.00 14.26 -7.82
CA GLN A 34 -12.17 14.76 -8.90
C GLN A 34 -10.69 14.39 -8.65
N PRO A 35 -9.89 14.09 -9.68
CA PRO A 35 -8.49 13.66 -9.52
C PRO A 35 -7.61 14.62 -8.71
N GLU A 36 -7.90 15.92 -8.75
CA GLU A 36 -7.19 16.97 -8.03
C GLU A 36 -7.32 16.80 -6.51
N ILE A 37 -8.40 16.17 -6.04
CA ILE A 37 -8.59 15.85 -4.62
C ILE A 37 -7.50 14.88 -4.16
N LEU A 38 -7.28 13.78 -4.89
CA LEU A 38 -6.24 12.82 -4.53
C LEU A 38 -4.84 13.44 -4.66
N GLU A 39 -4.61 14.25 -5.68
CA GLU A 39 -3.33 14.96 -5.86
C GLU A 39 -3.02 15.90 -4.69
N LYS A 40 -4.02 16.70 -4.26
CA LYS A 40 -3.91 17.58 -3.10
C LYS A 40 -3.62 16.79 -1.82
N LEU A 41 -4.35 15.71 -1.57
CA LEU A 41 -4.18 14.88 -0.37
C LEU A 41 -2.81 14.19 -0.31
N LEU A 42 -2.24 13.79 -1.46
CA LEU A 42 -0.91 13.17 -1.57
C LEU A 42 0.25 14.15 -1.49
N TYR A 43 0.16 15.27 -2.22
CA TYR A 43 1.34 16.09 -2.52
C TYR A 43 1.31 17.50 -1.91
N GLN A 44 0.16 17.94 -1.41
CA GLN A 44 0.01 19.24 -0.74
C GLN A 44 -0.28 19.06 0.75
N ASP A 45 -1.38 18.37 1.08
CA ASP A 45 -1.85 18.23 2.47
C ASP A 45 -1.09 17.14 3.23
N ARG A 46 -0.48 16.19 2.50
CA ARG A 46 0.31 15.08 3.07
C ARG A 46 -0.45 14.20 4.07
N VAL A 47 -1.78 14.16 3.97
CA VAL A 47 -2.63 13.23 4.75
C VAL A 47 -2.68 11.83 4.15
N LEU A 48 -2.28 11.71 2.88
CA LEU A 48 -2.01 10.44 2.21
C LEU A 48 -0.55 10.39 1.75
N ILE A 49 -0.03 9.18 1.61
CA ILE A 49 1.31 8.92 1.07
C ILE A 49 1.27 7.74 0.09
N ASP A 50 2.12 7.78 -0.93
CA ASP A 50 2.42 6.60 -1.74
C ASP A 50 3.59 5.79 -1.17
N GLY A 51 3.42 4.48 -1.15
CA GLY A 51 4.38 3.59 -0.53
C GLY A 51 4.09 2.13 -0.84
N TRP A 52 4.54 1.25 0.03
CA TRP A 52 4.36 -0.20 -0.10
C TRP A 52 3.42 -0.73 0.98
N ASP A 53 2.27 -1.25 0.55
CA ASP A 53 1.40 -2.13 1.35
C ASP A 53 1.26 -3.45 0.56
N LYS A 54 0.11 -3.71 -0.10
CA LYS A 54 -0.08 -4.90 -0.97
C LYS A 54 1.02 -4.98 -2.02
N VAL A 55 1.16 -3.86 -2.70
CA VAL A 55 2.13 -3.53 -3.74
C VAL A 55 2.38 -2.01 -3.65
N ALA A 56 2.80 -1.34 -4.73
CA ALA A 56 2.72 0.12 -4.80
C ALA A 56 1.28 0.57 -4.52
N SER A 57 1.09 1.31 -3.43
CA SER A 57 -0.23 1.65 -2.88
C SER A 57 -0.25 3.07 -2.33
N ILE A 58 -1.45 3.62 -2.15
CA ILE A 58 -1.72 4.83 -1.39
C ILE A 58 -2.39 4.42 -0.07
N TYR A 59 -1.93 5.00 1.04
CA TYR A 59 -2.50 4.81 2.38
C TYR A 59 -2.39 6.10 3.21
N ALA A 60 -3.01 6.12 4.38
CA ALA A 60 -2.98 7.29 5.26
C ALA A 60 -1.57 7.52 5.80
N THR A 61 -1.11 8.77 5.83
CA THR A 61 0.24 9.09 6.32
C THR A 61 0.44 8.66 7.77
N ASP A 62 -0.62 8.65 8.58
CA ASP A 62 -0.61 8.15 9.96
C ASP A 62 -0.20 6.67 10.07
N ASP A 63 -0.33 5.89 9.00
CA ASP A 63 0.13 4.50 8.96
C ASP A 63 1.66 4.38 8.78
N TRP A 64 2.38 5.49 8.59
CA TRP A 64 3.82 5.48 8.35
C TRP A 64 4.63 4.68 9.38
N PRO A 65 4.41 4.82 10.71
CA PRO A 65 5.20 4.07 11.71
C PRO A 65 4.99 2.56 11.57
N PHE A 66 3.77 2.13 11.24
CA PHE A 66 3.43 0.71 11.10
C PHE A 66 4.22 0.02 9.99
N PHE A 67 4.61 0.73 8.92
CA PHE A 67 5.35 0.15 7.80
C PHE A 67 6.88 0.18 7.98
N GLU A 68 7.40 0.48 9.17
CA GLU A 68 8.85 0.50 9.43
C GLU A 68 9.54 -0.83 9.10
N ARG A 69 8.94 -1.97 9.49
CA ARG A 69 9.48 -3.31 9.18
C ARG A 69 9.59 -3.54 7.67
N HIS A 70 8.62 -3.05 6.90
CA HIS A 70 8.65 -3.17 5.45
C HIS A 70 9.83 -2.38 4.87
N ARG A 71 10.01 -1.13 5.32
CA ARG A 71 11.12 -0.25 4.89
C ARG A 71 12.48 -0.84 5.25
N ASN A 72 12.65 -1.34 6.48
CA ASN A 72 13.89 -1.98 6.94
C ASN A 72 14.25 -3.22 6.08
N ARG A 73 13.25 -4.04 5.73
CA ARG A 73 13.44 -5.19 4.85
C ARG A 73 13.78 -4.79 3.42
N MET A 74 13.15 -3.75 2.89
CA MET A 74 13.46 -3.23 1.55
C MET A 74 14.90 -2.71 1.48
N ARG A 75 15.38 -2.00 2.51
CA ARG A 75 16.79 -1.61 2.65
C ARG A 75 17.71 -2.81 2.51
N GLU A 76 17.56 -3.81 3.37
CA GLU A 76 18.44 -5.00 3.36
C GLU A 76 18.40 -5.77 2.04
N GLN A 77 17.21 -5.92 1.44
CA GLN A 77 17.06 -6.69 0.22
C GLN A 77 17.60 -5.98 -1.01
N LEU A 78 17.28 -4.70 -1.17
CA LEU A 78 17.63 -3.96 -2.37
C LEU A 78 19.11 -3.60 -2.40
N HIS A 79 19.70 -3.21 -1.26
CA HIS A 79 21.15 -2.97 -1.19
C HIS A 79 21.95 -4.23 -1.52
N ARG A 80 21.52 -5.40 -1.02
CA ARG A 80 22.18 -6.69 -1.33
C ARG A 80 21.98 -7.13 -2.78
N ARG A 81 20.80 -6.93 -3.36
CA ARG A 81 20.48 -7.35 -4.74
C ARG A 81 21.05 -6.41 -5.80
N SER A 82 21.29 -5.15 -5.44
CA SER A 82 21.69 -4.11 -6.38
C SER A 82 22.88 -3.31 -5.86
N PRO A 83 24.04 -3.95 -5.65
CA PRO A 83 25.22 -3.32 -5.04
C PRO A 83 25.70 -2.08 -5.83
N ASN A 84 25.70 -2.13 -7.17
CA ASN A 84 26.10 -0.99 -7.99
C ASN A 84 25.18 0.23 -7.76
N ALA A 85 23.86 0.03 -7.73
CA ALA A 85 22.92 1.11 -7.45
C ALA A 85 23.05 1.60 -6.00
N SER A 86 23.32 0.70 -5.05
CA SER A 86 23.59 1.01 -3.65
C SER A 86 24.75 1.98 -3.48
N GLU A 87 25.86 1.82 -4.22
CA GLU A 87 27.02 2.72 -4.15
C GLU A 87 26.68 4.18 -4.52
N VAL A 88 25.65 4.38 -5.36
CA VAL A 88 25.26 5.70 -5.85
C VAL A 88 24.25 6.39 -4.91
N THR A 89 23.63 5.66 -3.97
CA THR A 89 22.58 6.21 -3.06
C THR A 89 23.06 7.41 -2.25
N THR A 90 24.24 7.36 -1.64
CA THR A 90 24.81 8.48 -0.87
C THR A 90 24.98 9.75 -1.70
N LYS A 91 25.41 9.62 -2.96
CA LYS A 91 25.56 10.76 -3.89
C LYS A 91 24.19 11.35 -4.27
N VAL A 92 23.20 10.49 -4.50
CA VAL A 92 21.82 10.91 -4.79
C VAL A 92 21.22 11.67 -3.61
N LEU A 93 21.36 11.14 -2.40
CA LEU A 93 20.85 11.76 -1.19
C LEU A 93 21.44 13.16 -0.96
N LYS A 94 22.78 13.29 -1.01
CA LYS A 94 23.48 14.59 -0.88
C LYS A 94 23.02 15.64 -1.89
N LYS A 95 22.70 15.21 -3.12
CA LYS A 95 22.20 16.13 -4.14
C LYS A 95 20.79 16.63 -3.83
N ILE A 96 19.90 15.77 -3.33
CA ILE A 96 18.54 16.16 -2.91
C ILE A 96 18.58 17.02 -1.64
N GLU A 97 19.49 16.72 -0.71
CA GLU A 97 19.75 17.57 0.47
C GLU A 97 20.09 19.01 0.04
N ALA A 98 21.02 19.17 -0.91
CA ALA A 98 21.50 20.47 -1.36
C ALA A 98 20.52 21.23 -2.27
N ASN A 99 19.84 20.53 -3.19
CA ASN A 99 19.10 21.16 -4.27
C ASN A 99 17.57 21.08 -4.12
N GLY A 100 17.08 20.39 -3.09
CA GLY A 100 15.66 20.07 -2.95
C GLY A 100 15.23 18.91 -3.85
N HIS A 101 13.92 18.82 -4.11
CA HIS A 101 13.35 17.70 -4.83
C HIS A 101 14.00 17.47 -6.21
N SER A 102 14.21 16.21 -6.59
CA SER A 102 14.83 15.84 -7.87
C SER A 102 14.13 14.66 -8.52
N SER A 103 14.08 14.65 -9.85
CA SER A 103 13.69 13.50 -10.67
C SER A 103 14.93 12.76 -11.17
N SER A 104 14.74 11.56 -11.73
CA SER A 104 15.83 10.82 -12.36
C SER A 104 16.52 11.56 -13.51
N LEU A 105 15.85 12.53 -14.16
CA LEU A 105 16.41 13.30 -15.27
C LEU A 105 17.36 14.42 -14.82
N ASP A 106 17.31 14.80 -13.55
CA ASP A 106 18.17 15.85 -12.98
C ASP A 106 19.61 15.34 -12.72
N PHE A 107 19.84 14.05 -12.99
CA PHE A 107 21.11 13.37 -12.89
C PHE A 107 21.64 13.06 -14.29
N LYS A 108 22.85 13.54 -14.59
CA LYS A 108 23.51 13.37 -15.90
C LYS A 108 24.18 11.99 -16.08
N ASP A 109 23.75 10.99 -15.30
CA ASP A 109 24.34 9.65 -15.32
C ASP A 109 23.45 8.68 -16.09
N SER A 110 23.91 8.27 -17.26
CA SER A 110 23.22 7.33 -18.16
C SER A 110 23.65 5.88 -17.95
N THR A 111 24.57 5.60 -17.02
CA THR A 111 25.07 4.26 -16.72
C THR A 111 23.90 3.32 -16.43
N LYS A 112 23.85 2.18 -17.11
CA LYS A 112 22.77 1.21 -16.96
C LYS A 112 23.09 0.17 -15.89
N THR A 113 22.04 -0.31 -15.23
CA THR A 113 22.09 -1.41 -14.27
C THR A 113 20.85 -2.28 -14.41
N ASP A 114 20.98 -3.55 -14.07
CA ASP A 114 19.86 -4.49 -14.08
C ASP A 114 18.84 -4.14 -13.00
N TRP A 115 17.56 -4.26 -13.35
CA TRP A 115 16.47 -3.92 -12.46
C TRP A 115 15.25 -4.82 -12.72
N ALA A 116 14.31 -4.84 -11.77
CA ALA A 116 13.18 -5.79 -11.77
C ALA A 116 12.31 -5.77 -13.05
N TRP A 117 12.26 -4.64 -13.75
CA TRP A 117 11.43 -4.42 -14.94
C TRP A 117 12.28 -4.17 -16.20
N GLY A 118 13.54 -4.60 -16.17
CA GLY A 118 14.51 -4.40 -17.25
C GLY A 118 15.56 -3.33 -16.93
N PRO A 119 16.61 -3.22 -17.76
CA PRO A 119 17.73 -2.31 -17.50
C PRO A 119 17.30 -0.84 -17.35
N THR A 120 17.80 -0.18 -16.31
CA THR A 120 17.48 1.23 -16.01
C THR A 120 18.75 2.03 -15.70
N SER A 121 18.66 3.37 -15.64
CA SER A 121 19.80 4.18 -15.19
C SER A 121 20.12 3.88 -13.72
N ILE A 122 21.40 3.81 -13.35
CA ILE A 122 21.86 3.56 -11.99
C ILE A 122 21.30 4.56 -10.98
N THR A 123 21.14 5.83 -11.37
CA THR A 123 20.51 6.85 -10.52
C THR A 123 19.03 6.57 -10.28
N ARG A 124 18.29 6.14 -11.32
CA ARG A 124 16.88 5.74 -11.12
C ARG A 124 16.77 4.56 -10.18
N ALA A 125 17.63 3.55 -10.31
CA ALA A 125 17.68 2.44 -9.37
C ALA A 125 17.97 2.94 -7.94
N ALA A 126 18.96 3.81 -7.76
CA ALA A 126 19.29 4.41 -6.45
C ALA A 126 18.12 5.22 -5.84
N LEU A 127 17.40 6.01 -6.64
CA LEU A 127 16.19 6.71 -6.20
C LEU A 127 15.10 5.73 -5.76
N GLU A 128 14.93 4.62 -6.47
CA GLU A 128 13.95 3.58 -6.12
C GLU A 128 14.34 2.83 -4.84
N ILE A 129 15.63 2.58 -4.60
CA ILE A 129 16.15 2.03 -3.34
C ILE A 129 15.81 2.97 -2.18
N LEU A 130 16.25 4.22 -2.27
CA LEU A 130 16.05 5.24 -1.23
C LEU A 130 14.57 5.50 -0.94
N TYR A 131 13.71 5.43 -1.96
CA TYR A 131 12.26 5.50 -1.79
C TYR A 131 11.70 4.27 -1.06
N ALA A 132 12.13 3.06 -1.44
CA ALA A 132 11.61 1.82 -0.85
C ALA A 132 12.02 1.63 0.62
N GLU A 133 13.19 2.13 1.03
CA GLU A 133 13.60 2.17 2.44
C GLU A 133 13.08 3.39 3.21
N GLY A 134 12.36 4.29 2.52
CA GLY A 134 11.76 5.49 3.09
C GLY A 134 12.74 6.56 3.54
N LYS A 135 13.90 6.68 2.90
CA LYS A 135 14.74 7.89 2.98
C LYS A 135 14.19 9.02 2.11
N LEU A 136 13.59 8.65 0.98
CA LEU A 136 12.90 9.57 0.08
C LEU A 136 11.40 9.26 0.05
N GLY A 137 10.59 10.30 -0.15
CA GLY A 137 9.19 10.18 -0.55
C GLY A 137 8.95 10.87 -1.90
N ILE A 138 7.73 10.71 -2.45
CA ILE A 138 7.36 11.40 -3.68
C ILE A 138 6.84 12.80 -3.33
N HIS A 139 7.60 13.81 -3.73
CA HIS A 139 7.19 15.20 -3.57
C HIS A 139 5.99 15.49 -4.48
N HIS A 140 6.08 15.16 -5.77
CA HIS A 140 5.00 15.32 -6.73
C HIS A 140 5.29 14.46 -7.97
N ARG A 141 4.34 14.45 -8.91
CA ARG A 141 4.50 13.79 -10.20
C ARG A 141 4.23 14.75 -11.35
N VAL A 142 4.99 14.57 -12.41
CA VAL A 142 4.71 15.18 -13.72
C VAL A 142 4.45 14.02 -14.68
N ASN A 143 3.20 13.80 -15.05
CA ASN A 143 2.75 12.57 -15.69
C ASN A 143 3.10 11.34 -14.82
N THR A 144 3.87 10.39 -15.35
CA THR A 144 4.37 9.21 -14.62
C THR A 144 5.72 9.46 -13.96
N ARG A 145 6.37 10.60 -14.22
CA ARG A 145 7.69 10.94 -13.67
C ARG A 145 7.55 11.36 -12.21
N ARG A 146 8.35 10.73 -11.36
CA ARG A 146 8.45 11.04 -9.94
C ARG A 146 9.50 12.11 -9.68
N HIS A 147 9.15 13.08 -8.86
CA HIS A 147 10.08 13.99 -8.21
C HIS A 147 10.17 13.57 -6.74
N PHE A 148 11.38 13.24 -6.29
CA PHE A 148 11.67 12.72 -4.96
C PHE A 148 12.22 13.83 -4.08
N ASP A 149 11.87 13.83 -2.80
CA ASP A 149 12.49 14.68 -1.77
C ASP A 149 12.74 13.86 -0.50
N LEU A 150 13.50 14.42 0.43
CA LEU A 150 13.73 13.81 1.74
C LEU A 150 12.40 13.59 2.44
N ILE A 151 12.18 12.39 2.97
CA ILE A 151 10.92 12.07 3.64
C ILE A 151 10.61 13.04 4.80
N GLU A 152 11.67 13.52 5.47
CA GLU A 152 11.59 14.47 6.58
C GLU A 152 11.06 15.86 6.22
N ARG A 153 11.10 16.21 4.92
CA ARG A 153 10.49 17.43 4.39
C ARG A 153 9.03 17.23 4.00
N LEU A 154 8.56 15.98 3.92
CA LEU A 154 7.25 15.64 3.35
C LEU A 154 6.22 15.23 4.40
N ILE A 155 6.62 14.65 5.52
CA ILE A 155 5.68 14.17 6.54
C ILE A 155 6.03 14.71 7.94
N PRO A 156 5.05 14.83 8.85
CA PRO A 156 5.28 15.34 10.20
C PRO A 156 6.40 14.61 10.96
N SER A 157 7.19 15.37 11.73
CA SER A 157 8.27 14.84 12.57
C SER A 157 7.80 13.77 13.55
N ASP A 158 6.59 13.94 14.10
CA ASP A 158 6.03 13.05 15.10
C ASP A 158 5.77 11.65 14.54
N LEU A 159 5.38 11.55 13.26
CA LEU A 159 5.23 10.28 12.56
C LEU A 159 6.57 9.66 12.18
N LEU A 160 7.58 10.47 11.85
CA LEU A 160 8.93 9.98 11.54
C LEU A 160 9.63 9.36 12.76
N GLN A 161 9.37 9.92 13.94
CA GLN A 161 9.99 9.52 15.20
C GLN A 161 9.13 8.53 16.00
N ALA A 162 7.85 8.36 15.63
CA ALA A 162 6.97 7.39 16.27
C ALA A 162 7.53 5.96 16.12
N PRO A 163 7.56 5.18 17.20
CA PRO A 163 7.97 3.78 17.14
C PRO A 163 6.94 2.94 16.38
N ASP A 164 7.36 1.79 15.84
CA ASP A 164 6.43 0.76 15.35
C ASP A 164 5.38 0.44 16.44
N PRO A 165 4.08 0.70 16.18
CA PRO A 165 3.02 0.41 17.14
C PRO A 165 2.83 -1.10 17.41
N ASN A 166 3.43 -1.95 16.58
CA ASN A 166 3.43 -3.39 16.72
C ASN A 166 4.84 -3.91 17.06
N PRO A 167 5.25 -3.89 18.35
CA PRO A 167 6.63 -4.22 18.73
C PRO A 167 7.02 -5.67 18.44
N THR A 168 6.09 -6.62 18.32
CA THR A 168 6.39 -8.01 17.91
C THR A 168 5.94 -8.35 16.48
N ASP A 169 6.55 -9.37 15.89
CA ASP A 169 6.16 -9.89 14.57
C ASP A 169 4.70 -10.39 14.59
N GLU A 170 4.26 -11.00 15.68
CA GLU A 170 2.88 -11.48 15.84
C GLU A 170 1.86 -10.34 15.82
N GLN A 171 2.16 -9.24 16.52
CA GLN A 171 1.30 -8.05 16.53
C GLN A 171 1.25 -7.39 15.15
N TYR A 172 2.40 -7.28 14.47
CA TYR A 172 2.47 -6.71 13.13
C TYR A 172 1.65 -7.54 12.14
N GLN A 173 1.79 -8.87 12.19
CA GLN A 173 1.01 -9.80 11.37
C GLN A 173 -0.49 -9.66 11.63
N GLU A 174 -0.90 -9.61 12.91
CA GLU A 174 -2.31 -9.46 13.29
C GLU A 174 -2.89 -8.13 12.79
N TRP A 175 -2.19 -7.02 13.02
CA TRP A 175 -2.57 -5.70 12.51
C TRP A 175 -2.72 -5.72 10.98
N HIS A 176 -1.72 -6.23 10.26
CA HIS A 176 -1.70 -6.15 8.80
C HIS A 176 -2.74 -7.10 8.17
N VAL A 177 -2.95 -8.30 8.74
CA VAL A 177 -4.01 -9.22 8.32
C VAL A 177 -5.39 -8.64 8.64
N LEU A 178 -5.61 -8.08 9.82
CA LEU A 178 -6.87 -7.44 10.19
C LEU A 178 -7.22 -6.27 9.26
N ARG A 179 -6.23 -5.39 9.02
CA ARG A 179 -6.32 -4.29 8.06
C ARG A 179 -6.70 -4.80 6.66
N ARG A 180 -6.07 -5.88 6.20
CA ARG A 180 -6.36 -6.47 4.89
C ARG A 180 -7.76 -7.06 4.81
N ILE A 181 -8.23 -7.75 5.86
CA ILE A 181 -9.61 -8.27 5.94
C ILE A 181 -10.60 -7.11 5.86
N GLY A 182 -10.38 -6.03 6.62
CA GLY A 182 -11.22 -4.84 6.58
C GLY A 182 -11.29 -4.21 5.18
N GLY A 183 -10.14 -4.10 4.50
CA GLY A 183 -10.08 -3.55 3.15
C GLY A 183 -10.75 -4.40 2.07
N LEU A 184 -10.82 -5.73 2.26
CA LEU A 184 -11.52 -6.67 1.39
C LEU A 184 -13.01 -6.79 1.72
N GLY A 185 -13.41 -6.41 2.94
CA GLY A 185 -14.74 -6.65 3.51
C GLY A 185 -14.92 -8.11 3.93
N ILE A 186 -14.86 -9.04 2.97
CA ILE A 186 -14.91 -10.48 3.22
C ILE A 186 -13.69 -11.12 2.54
N ALA A 187 -12.83 -11.75 3.33
CA ALA A 187 -11.58 -12.31 2.87
C ALA A 187 -11.58 -13.85 2.89
N SER A 188 -10.95 -14.47 1.90
CA SER A 188 -10.63 -15.90 1.92
C SER A 188 -9.18 -16.13 2.35
N ASN A 189 -8.92 -17.22 3.08
CA ASN A 189 -7.54 -17.62 3.41
C ASN A 189 -6.79 -18.31 2.25
N LYS A 190 -7.34 -18.33 1.02
CA LYS A 190 -6.66 -18.90 -0.15
C LYS A 190 -5.40 -18.11 -0.48
N SER A 191 -4.43 -18.77 -1.11
CA SER A 191 -3.31 -18.06 -1.73
C SER A 191 -3.83 -17.13 -2.83
N GLY A 192 -3.29 -15.92 -2.91
CA GLY A 192 -3.70 -14.94 -3.90
C GLY A 192 -2.98 -13.61 -3.71
N GLU A 193 -3.18 -12.69 -4.64
CA GLU A 193 -2.53 -11.39 -4.62
C GLU A 193 -3.00 -10.51 -3.46
N HIS A 194 -4.23 -10.72 -2.98
CA HIS A 194 -4.80 -10.03 -1.83
C HIS A 194 -4.06 -10.26 -0.51
N TRP A 195 -3.04 -11.13 -0.47
CA TRP A 195 -2.15 -11.30 0.69
C TRP A 195 -0.72 -10.83 0.46
N LEU A 196 -0.41 -10.21 -0.69
CA LEU A 196 0.89 -9.59 -0.92
C LEU A 196 1.14 -8.46 0.08
N GLY A 197 2.42 -8.19 0.34
CA GLY A 197 2.85 -7.13 1.27
C GLY A 197 2.96 -7.54 2.73
N ILE A 198 2.26 -8.61 3.14
CA ILE A 198 2.18 -9.00 4.55
C ILE A 198 3.34 -9.93 4.92
N TYR A 199 4.26 -9.41 5.72
CA TYR A 199 5.39 -10.19 6.24
C TYR A 199 4.92 -11.28 7.20
N GLY A 200 5.46 -12.49 7.06
CA GLY A 200 5.13 -13.62 7.94
C GLY A 200 3.68 -14.14 7.84
N ALA A 201 2.89 -13.69 6.85
CA ALA A 201 1.52 -14.16 6.63
C ALA A 201 1.18 -14.33 5.14
N ARG A 202 2.19 -14.49 4.28
CA ARG A 202 1.96 -14.74 2.84
C ARG A 202 1.54 -16.19 2.61
N LYS A 203 2.17 -17.15 3.28
CA LYS A 203 1.78 -18.56 3.14
C LYS A 203 0.47 -18.83 3.85
N VAL A 204 -0.32 -19.74 3.29
CA VAL A 204 -1.64 -20.12 3.84
C VAL A 204 -1.51 -20.65 5.27
N SER A 205 -0.48 -21.46 5.56
CA SER A 205 -0.24 -22.03 6.89
C SER A 205 0.08 -20.95 7.93
N GLU A 206 1.02 -20.05 7.62
CA GLU A 206 1.41 -18.92 8.49
C GLU A 206 0.19 -18.04 8.78
N ARG A 207 -0.54 -17.64 7.73
CA ARG A 207 -1.73 -16.80 7.85
C ARG A 207 -2.87 -17.48 8.58
N LYS A 208 -3.04 -18.81 8.45
CA LYS A 208 -4.04 -19.57 9.22
C LYS A 208 -3.82 -19.37 10.72
N SER A 209 -2.57 -19.41 11.18
CA SER A 209 -2.25 -19.15 12.59
C SER A 209 -2.55 -17.71 13.00
N VAL A 210 -2.26 -16.72 12.14
CA VAL A 210 -2.60 -15.30 12.41
C VAL A 210 -4.12 -15.09 12.52
N ILE A 211 -4.87 -15.60 11.56
CA ILE A 211 -6.33 -15.51 11.54
C ILE A 211 -6.94 -16.20 12.76
N GLN A 212 -6.40 -17.37 13.16
CA GLN A 212 -6.86 -18.08 14.36
C GLN A 212 -6.71 -17.22 15.62
N ARG A 213 -5.56 -16.56 15.80
CA ARG A 213 -5.37 -15.62 16.92
C ARG A 213 -6.34 -14.43 16.87
N LEU A 214 -6.62 -13.90 15.68
CA LEU A 214 -7.59 -12.81 15.51
C LEU A 214 -9.03 -13.25 15.85
N VAL A 215 -9.39 -14.49 15.53
CA VAL A 215 -10.68 -15.10 15.91
C VAL A 215 -10.76 -15.30 17.42
N GLU A 216 -9.71 -15.83 18.05
CA GLU A 216 -9.62 -16.00 19.51
C GLU A 216 -9.73 -14.66 20.25
N LYS A 217 -9.19 -13.58 19.67
CA LYS A 217 -9.31 -12.20 20.18
C LYS A 217 -10.65 -11.53 19.85
N ASN A 218 -11.57 -12.23 19.17
CA ASN A 218 -12.85 -11.69 18.69
C ASN A 218 -12.71 -10.46 17.78
N LEU A 219 -11.58 -10.30 17.08
CA LEU A 219 -11.37 -9.22 16.10
C LEU A 219 -11.83 -9.63 14.70
N VAL A 220 -11.87 -10.94 14.42
CA VAL A 220 -12.32 -11.52 13.16
C VAL A 220 -13.37 -12.59 13.44
N ALA A 221 -14.45 -12.57 12.68
CA ALA A 221 -15.46 -13.62 12.66
C ALA A 221 -15.29 -14.52 11.44
N GLN A 222 -15.61 -15.81 11.61
CA GLN A 222 -15.66 -16.78 10.51
C GLN A 222 -17.04 -16.77 9.86
N LEU A 223 -17.07 -16.85 8.54
CA LEU A 223 -18.29 -16.92 7.73
C LEU A 223 -18.26 -18.15 6.83
N VAL A 224 -19.43 -18.76 6.67
CA VAL A 224 -19.70 -19.75 5.63
C VAL A 224 -20.75 -19.16 4.71
N ILE A 225 -20.49 -19.20 3.41
CA ILE A 225 -21.42 -18.69 2.40
C ILE A 225 -22.10 -19.89 1.73
N ASP A 226 -23.43 -19.89 1.75
CA ASP A 226 -24.23 -20.93 1.12
C ASP A 226 -23.90 -21.04 -0.38
N GLY A 227 -23.74 -22.27 -0.87
CA GLY A 227 -23.35 -22.56 -2.25
C GLY A 227 -21.85 -22.38 -2.57
N ILE A 228 -21.03 -21.88 -1.64
CA ILE A 228 -19.56 -21.73 -1.83
C ILE A 228 -18.76 -22.62 -0.86
N GLN A 229 -19.44 -23.54 -0.18
CA GLN A 229 -18.81 -24.55 0.67
C GLN A 229 -17.88 -25.47 -0.16
N PRO A 230 -16.78 -25.98 0.43
CA PRO A 230 -16.38 -25.96 1.85
C PRO A 230 -15.53 -24.73 2.25
N GLN A 231 -15.55 -23.64 1.48
CA GLN A 231 -14.68 -22.49 1.74
C GLN A 231 -15.13 -21.66 2.95
N THR A 232 -14.21 -21.44 3.89
CA THR A 232 -14.39 -20.48 5.00
C THR A 232 -13.90 -19.09 4.59
N PHE A 233 -14.69 -18.09 4.96
CA PHE A 233 -14.38 -16.68 4.79
C PHE A 233 -14.25 -15.98 6.15
N TYR A 234 -13.69 -14.79 6.13
CA TYR A 234 -13.38 -14.02 7.33
C TYR A 234 -13.80 -12.57 7.13
N ILE A 235 -14.41 -11.99 8.17
CA ILE A 235 -14.83 -10.59 8.23
C ILE A 235 -14.35 -10.01 9.56
N ARG A 236 -14.11 -8.70 9.64
CA ARG A 236 -13.86 -8.08 10.95
C ARG A 236 -15.12 -8.22 11.79
N THR A 237 -14.99 -8.57 13.07
CA THR A 237 -16.14 -8.75 13.95
C THR A 237 -17.01 -7.48 14.01
N GLU A 238 -16.38 -6.30 14.02
CA GLU A 238 -17.08 -5.01 14.00
C GLU A 238 -17.92 -4.76 12.73
N ASP A 239 -17.63 -5.46 11.63
CA ASP A 239 -18.35 -5.33 10.36
C ASP A 239 -19.49 -6.36 10.22
N VAL A 240 -19.59 -7.36 11.10
CA VAL A 240 -20.64 -8.40 11.06
C VAL A 240 -22.06 -7.82 11.09
N PRO A 241 -22.40 -6.83 11.95
CA PRO A 241 -23.77 -6.28 11.98
C PRO A 241 -24.25 -5.74 10.63
N LYS A 242 -23.33 -5.26 9.78
CA LYS A 242 -23.65 -4.74 8.43
C LYS A 242 -24.21 -5.80 7.50
N LEU A 243 -24.00 -7.09 7.78
CA LEU A 243 -24.58 -8.19 7.00
C LEU A 243 -26.09 -8.32 7.27
N SER A 244 -26.53 -8.00 8.48
CA SER A 244 -27.96 -8.04 8.86
C SER A 244 -28.76 -6.88 8.28
N ASP A 245 -28.10 -5.76 7.97
CA ASP A 245 -28.72 -4.58 7.35
C ASP A 245 -28.98 -4.75 5.84
N LEU A 246 -28.51 -5.84 5.24
CA LEU A 246 -28.66 -6.07 3.80
C LEU A 246 -30.10 -6.51 3.47
N PRO A 247 -30.72 -5.93 2.41
CA PRO A 247 -32.03 -6.38 1.97
C PRO A 247 -32.01 -7.86 1.57
N GLN A 248 -33.04 -8.60 1.97
CA GLN A 248 -33.20 -10.02 1.65
C GLN A 248 -34.46 -10.23 0.78
N PRO A 249 -34.34 -10.66 -0.50
CA PRO A 249 -33.09 -10.90 -1.23
C PRO A 249 -32.39 -9.57 -1.61
N PRO A 250 -31.07 -9.61 -1.90
CA PRO A 250 -30.36 -8.44 -2.40
C PRO A 250 -31.04 -7.94 -3.68
N LYS A 251 -31.51 -6.69 -3.67
CA LYS A 251 -32.05 -6.01 -4.86
C LYS A 251 -31.10 -4.86 -5.22
N PRO A 252 -30.08 -5.10 -6.06
CA PRO A 252 -29.24 -4.01 -6.54
C PRO A 252 -30.11 -3.04 -7.34
N THR A 253 -30.23 -1.81 -6.87
CA THR A 253 -30.95 -0.74 -7.57
C THR A 253 -30.06 0.01 -8.54
N ASN A 254 -28.74 -0.10 -8.38
CA ASN A 254 -27.72 0.66 -9.10
C ASN A 254 -26.61 -0.27 -9.60
N ALA A 255 -25.94 0.15 -10.67
CA ALA A 255 -24.68 -0.43 -11.12
C ALA A 255 -23.52 0.49 -10.75
N ALA A 256 -22.35 -0.10 -10.47
CA ALA A 256 -21.11 0.64 -10.23
C ALA A 256 -19.98 0.05 -11.09
N PHE A 257 -19.17 0.92 -11.69
CA PHE A 257 -17.95 0.52 -12.37
C PHE A 257 -16.82 0.42 -11.36
N LEU A 258 -16.19 -0.75 -11.28
CA LEU A 258 -15.05 -0.99 -10.41
C LEU A 258 -13.74 -0.86 -11.19
N ALA A 259 -12.72 -0.33 -10.53
CA ALA A 259 -11.39 -0.24 -11.13
C ALA A 259 -10.79 -1.65 -11.34
N PRO A 260 -9.94 -1.86 -12.36
CA PRO A 260 -9.31 -3.15 -12.61
C PRO A 260 -8.45 -3.67 -11.45
N LEU A 261 -8.01 -2.84 -10.51
CA LEU A 261 -7.21 -3.25 -9.34
C LEU A 261 -7.89 -2.82 -8.04
N ASP A 262 -9.21 -2.73 -8.04
CA ASP A 262 -10.04 -2.47 -6.87
C ASP A 262 -9.86 -3.56 -5.79
N ASN A 263 -9.93 -3.17 -4.51
CA ASN A 263 -9.81 -4.07 -3.37
C ASN A 263 -10.79 -5.26 -3.46
N LEU A 264 -12.01 -5.03 -3.95
CA LEU A 264 -13.02 -6.10 -4.14
C LEU A 264 -12.60 -7.15 -5.17
N LEU A 265 -11.62 -6.82 -6.02
CA LEU A 265 -11.16 -7.66 -7.12
C LEU A 265 -9.73 -8.17 -6.91
N TRP A 266 -9.18 -8.09 -5.69
CA TRP A 266 -7.84 -8.63 -5.41
C TRP A 266 -7.82 -10.16 -5.23
N ASN A 267 -8.96 -10.76 -4.93
CA ASN A 267 -9.13 -12.21 -4.82
C ASN A 267 -9.73 -12.77 -6.13
N ARG A 268 -8.99 -12.59 -7.23
CA ARG A 268 -9.28 -13.16 -8.56
C ARG A 268 -8.66 -14.53 -8.73
#